data_AF-A0A6A6P986-F1
#
_entry.id   AF-A0A6A6P986-F1
#
_cell.length_a   1.000
_cell.length_b   1.000
_cell.length_c   1.000
_cell.angle_alpha   90.00
_cell.angle_beta   90.00
_cell.angle_gamma   90.00
#
_symmetry.space_group_name_H-M   'P 1'
#
loop_
_entity.id
_entity.type
_entity.pdbx_description
1 polymer ?
#
loop_
_entity_poly.entity_id
_entity_poly.type
_entity_poly.pdbx_seq_one_letter_code
_entity_poly.pdbx_strand_id
1 'polypeptide(L)'
;SSIRLYKRLDALSSNPNDPECVDEVLVVAFGAFEKYYICWRNRAGQYRQDGYGLPERLRSWLFPVDGPPRDYATLQVVFGRGDEFFASDRNGKIENKDPQ
;
A
#
# COMPACT_ATOMS: atom_id res chain seq x y z
N SER A 1 16.26 7.94 -1.33
CA SER A 1 15.93 6.98 -0.27
C SER A 1 14.74 7.53 0.51
N SER A 2 13.65 6.76 0.67
CA SER A 2 12.45 7.21 1.41
C SER A 2 12.62 6.85 2.89
N ILE A 3 13.01 7.83 3.73
CA ILE A 3 13.32 7.60 5.15
C ILE A 3 12.08 7.08 5.89
N ARG A 4 10.89 7.52 5.48
CA ARG A 4 9.63 7.15 6.14
C ARG A 4 9.24 5.70 5.98
N LEU A 5 9.39 5.11 4.78
CA LEU A 5 9.05 3.69 4.63
C LEU A 5 10.01 2.84 5.45
N TYR A 6 11.32 3.10 5.38
CA TYR A 6 12.28 2.30 6.15
C TYR A 6 12.00 2.40 7.66
N LYS A 7 11.72 3.60 8.18
CA LYS A 7 11.26 3.76 9.57
C LYS A 7 9.99 2.97 9.87
N ARG A 8 9.06 2.87 8.91
CA ARG A 8 7.84 2.08 9.07
C ARG A 8 8.14 0.59 9.09
N LEU A 9 8.98 0.10 8.18
CA LEU A 9 9.42 -1.29 8.14
C LEU A 9 10.19 -1.68 9.41
N ASP A 10 11.05 -0.80 9.92
CA ASP A 10 11.79 -0.99 11.17
C ASP A 10 10.86 -1.05 12.40
N ALA A 11 9.70 -0.38 12.32
CA ALA A 11 8.68 -0.42 13.37
C ALA A 11 7.78 -1.67 13.30
N LEU A 12 7.88 -2.49 12.26
CA LEU A 12 7.17 -3.76 12.18
C LEU A 12 7.85 -4.79 13.09
N SER A 13 7.05 -5.61 13.78
CA SER A 13 7.59 -6.65 14.64
C SER A 13 8.41 -7.64 13.83
N SER A 14 9.64 -7.90 14.30
CA SER A 14 10.54 -8.93 13.76
C SER A 14 10.54 -10.21 14.59
N ASN A 15 9.73 -10.26 15.66
CA ASN A 15 9.59 -11.43 16.51
C ASN A 15 8.72 -12.49 15.80
N PRO A 16 9.26 -13.68 15.45
CA PRO A 16 8.49 -14.70 14.75
C PRO A 16 7.31 -15.26 15.55
N ASN A 17 7.30 -15.09 16.87
CA ASN A 17 6.19 -15.54 17.72
C ASN A 17 5.10 -14.47 17.89
N ASP A 18 5.31 -13.27 17.36
CA ASP A 18 4.31 -12.20 17.38
C ASP A 18 3.31 -12.40 16.23
N PRO A 19 2.00 -12.52 16.49
CA PRO A 19 0.98 -12.62 15.45
C PRO A 19 0.95 -11.40 14.51
N GLU A 20 1.42 -10.24 14.94
CA GLU A 20 1.51 -9.02 14.13
C GLU A 20 2.81 -8.92 13.32
N CYS A 21 3.76 -9.85 13.49
CA CYS A 21 4.95 -9.94 12.65
C CYS A 21 4.55 -10.10 11.19
N VAL A 22 5.31 -9.47 10.30
CA VAL A 22 5.16 -9.64 8.85
C VAL A 22 5.42 -11.10 8.50
N ASP A 23 4.46 -11.70 7.78
CA ASP A 23 4.60 -13.01 7.18
C ASP A 23 4.98 -12.88 5.70
N GLU A 24 4.23 -12.06 4.97
CA GLU A 24 4.40 -11.88 3.52
C GLU A 24 4.12 -10.43 3.11
N VAL A 25 5.06 -9.80 2.40
CA VAL A 25 4.84 -8.49 1.78
C VAL A 25 4.23 -8.68 0.40
N LEU A 26 3.05 -8.09 0.17
CA LEU A 26 2.27 -8.27 -1.05
C LEU A 26 2.49 -7.13 -2.05
N VAL A 27 2.50 -5.90 -1.53
CA VAL A 27 2.67 -4.69 -2.33
C VAL A 27 3.62 -3.75 -1.61
N VAL A 28 4.59 -3.21 -2.35
CA VAL A 28 5.37 -2.04 -1.94
C VAL A 28 5.47 -1.10 -3.14
N ALA A 29 4.92 0.11 -2.99
CA ALA A 29 4.97 1.13 -4.02
C ALA A 29 5.64 2.39 -3.47
N PHE A 30 6.56 2.96 -4.25
CA PHE A 30 7.30 4.17 -3.91
C PHE A 30 7.07 5.26 -4.95
N GLY A 31 6.75 6.46 -4.49
CA GLY A 31 6.63 7.65 -5.32
C GLY A 31 7.63 8.73 -4.92
N ALA A 32 7.57 9.86 -5.62
CA ALA A 32 8.34 11.05 -5.28
C ALA A 32 7.97 11.58 -3.87
N PHE A 33 8.86 12.36 -3.27
CA PHE A 33 8.64 13.05 -1.98
C PHE A 33 8.23 12.14 -0.82
N GLU A 34 8.88 10.97 -0.71
CA GLU A 34 8.62 9.94 0.31
C GLU A 34 7.22 9.30 0.26
N LYS A 35 6.43 9.55 -0.79
CA LYS A 35 5.14 8.89 -1.04
C LYS A 35 5.34 7.37 -1.05
N TYR A 36 4.52 6.64 -0.31
CA TYR A 36 4.54 5.18 -0.35
C TYR A 36 3.19 4.55 -0.03
N TYR A 37 3.03 3.32 -0.48
CA TYR A 37 2.00 2.39 -0.04
C TYR A 37 2.64 1.03 0.22
N ILE A 38 2.22 0.37 1.29
CA ILE A 38 2.63 -1.01 1.61
C ILE A 38 1.42 -1.82 2.06
N CYS A 39 1.34 -3.06 1.60
CA CYS A 39 0.39 -4.06 2.04
C CYS A 39 1.09 -5.38 2.33
N TRP A 40 0.74 -6.02 3.43
CA TRP A 40 1.33 -7.27 3.87
C TRP A 40 0.30 -8.15 4.58
N ARG A 41 0.59 -9.45 4.66
CA ARG A 41 -0.09 -10.39 5.55
C ARG A 41 0.76 -10.57 6.81
N ASN A 42 0.12 -10.54 7.97
CA ASN A 42 0.78 -10.89 9.24
C ASN A 42 0.72 -12.40 9.50
N ARG A 43 1.43 -12.89 10.52
CA ARG A 43 1.46 -14.32 10.87
C ARG A 43 0.12 -14.88 11.34
N ALA A 44 -0.80 -14.04 11.79
CA ALA A 44 -2.19 -14.43 12.06
C ALA A 44 -3.05 -14.56 10.78
N GLY A 45 -2.47 -14.38 9.59
CA GLY A 45 -3.17 -14.47 8.31
C GLY A 45 -4.00 -13.22 7.97
N GLN A 46 -3.88 -12.14 8.73
CA GLN A 46 -4.63 -10.90 8.54
C GLN A 46 -3.87 -9.96 7.61
N TYR A 47 -4.60 -9.32 6.71
CA TYR A 47 -4.04 -8.27 5.87
C TYR A 47 -3.90 -6.97 6.65
N ARG A 48 -2.78 -6.28 6.41
CA ARG A 48 -2.44 -4.98 6.95
C ARG A 48 -2.00 -4.09 5.79
N GLN A 49 -2.19 -2.79 5.95
CA GLN A 49 -1.77 -1.81 4.97
C GLN A 49 -1.40 -0.50 5.65
N ASP A 50 -0.52 0.25 4.99
CA ASP A 50 -0.15 1.59 5.39
C ASP A 50 0.22 2.44 4.17
N GLY A 51 0.14 3.75 4.30
CA GLY A 51 0.51 4.66 3.22
C GLY A 51 0.68 6.10 3.66
N TYR A 52 1.62 6.76 3.00
CA TYR A 52 1.97 8.16 3.26
C TYR A 52 1.99 8.96 1.96
N GLY A 53 1.48 10.19 2.02
CA GLY A 53 1.48 11.11 0.87
C GLY A 53 0.65 10.63 -0.32
N LEU A 54 -0.31 9.73 -0.11
CA LEU A 54 -1.15 9.19 -1.18
C LEU A 54 -2.08 10.28 -1.75
N PRO A 55 -2.21 10.40 -3.08
CA PRO A 55 -3.27 11.20 -3.69
C PRO A 55 -4.63 10.81 -3.12
N GLU A 56 -5.49 11.79 -2.83
CA GLU A 56 -6.75 11.57 -2.10
C GLU A 56 -7.65 10.51 -2.76
N ARG A 57 -7.72 10.54 -4.11
CA ARG A 57 -8.47 9.57 -4.90
C ARG A 57 -7.93 8.14 -4.73
N LEU A 58 -6.60 7.98 -4.67
CA LEU A 58 -5.97 6.68 -4.42
C LEU A 58 -6.18 6.23 -2.98
N ARG A 59 -6.03 7.15 -2.00
CA ARG A 59 -6.25 6.85 -0.58
C ARG A 59 -7.68 6.35 -0.34
N SER A 60 -8.67 7.04 -0.88
CA SER A 60 -10.08 6.66 -0.70
C SER A 60 -10.40 5.30 -1.32
N TRP A 61 -9.70 4.93 -2.40
CA TRP A 61 -9.87 3.64 -3.06
C TRP A 61 -9.16 2.49 -2.32
N LEU A 62 -7.96 2.72 -1.78
CA LEU A 62 -7.21 1.71 -1.00
C LEU A 62 -7.77 1.52 0.42
N PHE A 63 -8.36 2.58 1.00
CA PHE A 63 -8.92 2.59 2.35
C PHE A 63 -10.43 2.93 2.29
N PRO A 64 -11.26 2.06 1.69
CA PRO A 64 -12.70 2.31 1.62
C PRO A 64 -13.28 2.38 3.05
N VAL A 65 -14.01 3.45 3.35
CA VAL A 65 -14.73 3.62 4.62
C VAL A 65 -15.99 2.75 4.63
N ASP A 66 -16.69 2.72 3.49
CA ASP A 66 -17.94 2.01 3.31
C ASP A 66 -17.78 0.96 2.20
N GLY A 67 -17.49 -0.29 2.58
CA GLY A 67 -17.38 -1.39 1.64
C GLY A 67 -16.44 -2.50 2.11
N PRO A 68 -16.38 -3.62 1.36
CA PRO A 68 -15.41 -4.66 1.64
C PRO A 68 -13.99 -4.12 1.41
N PRO A 69 -12.99 -4.65 2.14
CA PRO A 69 -11.59 -4.37 1.85
C PRO A 69 -11.23 -4.74 0.40
N ARG A 70 -10.15 -4.14 -0.12
CA ARG A 70 -9.63 -4.49 -1.45
C ARG A 70 -9.21 -5.96 -1.51
N ASP A 71 -9.18 -6.52 -2.71
CA ASP A 71 -8.63 -7.85 -2.92
C ASP A 71 -7.11 -7.77 -2.89
N TYR A 72 -6.52 -7.87 -1.70
CA TYR A 72 -5.09 -7.69 -1.49
C TYR A 72 -4.22 -8.73 -2.21
N ALA A 73 -4.78 -9.91 -2.52
CA ALA A 73 -4.06 -10.97 -3.24
C ALA A 73 -3.79 -10.60 -4.70
N THR A 74 -4.64 -9.79 -5.32
CA THR A 74 -4.49 -9.33 -6.70
C THR A 74 -4.14 -7.84 -6.81
N LEU A 75 -3.96 -7.16 -5.68
CA LEU A 75 -3.71 -5.74 -5.61
C LEU A 75 -2.35 -5.37 -6.24
N GLN A 76 -2.38 -4.38 -7.12
CA GLN A 76 -1.22 -3.73 -7.70
C GLN A 76 -1.34 -2.22 -7.48
N VAL A 77 -0.24 -1.57 -7.10
CA VAL A 77 -0.15 -0.12 -6.95
C VAL A 77 1.17 0.34 -7.54
N VAL A 78 1.12 1.33 -8.43
CA VAL A 78 2.28 1.92 -9.09
C VAL A 78 2.16 3.43 -9.05
N PHE A 79 3.24 4.11 -8.70
CA PHE A 79 3.33 5.57 -8.79
C PHE A 79 4.09 5.98 -10.05
N GLY A 80 3.58 7.00 -10.75
CA GLY A 80 4.25 7.64 -11.88
C GLY A 80 4.94 8.94 -11.46
N ARG A 81 5.05 9.90 -12.38
CA ARG A 81 5.61 11.22 -12.08
C ARG A 81 4.59 12.09 -11.36
N GLY A 82 5.05 12.91 -10.41
CA GLY A 82 4.17 13.81 -9.65
C GLY A 82 3.04 13.07 -8.93
N ASP A 83 1.81 13.30 -9.39
CA ASP A 83 0.58 12.69 -8.86
C ASP A 83 -0.03 11.61 -9.76
N GLU A 84 0.72 11.16 -10.77
CA GLU A 84 0.35 9.98 -11.54
C GLU A 84 0.37 8.72 -10.66
N PHE A 85 -0.64 7.88 -10.87
CA PHE A 85 -0.69 6.56 -10.25
C PHE A 85 -1.55 5.61 -11.08
N PHE A 86 -1.33 4.32 -10.85
CA PHE A 86 -2.18 3.23 -11.28
C PHE A 86 -2.41 2.31 -10.09
N ALA A 87 -3.66 1.92 -9.85
CA ALA A 87 -3.99 0.89 -8.88
C ALA A 87 -5.08 -0.02 -9.42
N SER A 88 -4.94 -1.33 -9.21
CA SER A 88 -5.91 -2.32 -9.65
C SER A 88 -5.93 -3.54 -8.75
N ASP A 89 -7.07 -4.17 -8.63
CA ASP A 89 -7.21 -5.55 -8.17
C ASP A 89 -8.28 -6.25 -9.03
N ARG A 90 -8.68 -7.47 -8.67
CA ARG A 90 -9.71 -8.23 -9.41
C ARG A 90 -11.08 -7.54 -9.50
N ASN A 91 -11.38 -6.60 -8.59
CA ASN A 91 -12.67 -5.93 -8.46
C ASN A 91 -12.69 -4.57 -9.16
N GLY A 92 -11.57 -4.12 -9.74
CA GLY A 92 -11.53 -2.91 -10.55
C GLY A 92 -10.19 -2.19 -10.54
N LYS A 93 -10.13 -1.04 -11.19
CA LYS A 93 -8.93 -0.21 -11.30
C LYS A 93 -9.24 1.27 -11.24
N ILE A 94 -8.26 2.06 -10.82
CA ILE A 94 -8.22 3.51 -10.92
C ILE A 94 -6.86 3.97 -11.41
N GLU A 95 -6.83 5.08 -12.13
CA GLU A 95 -5.59 5.70 -12.57
C GLU A 95 -5.72 7.23 -12.60
N ASN A 96 -4.58 7.88 -12.44
CA ASN A 96 -4.38 9.29 -12.75
C ASN A 96 -3.19 9.38 -13.71
N LYS A 97 -3.43 9.97 -14.89
CA LYS A 97 -2.41 10.21 -15.91
C LYS A 97 -2.35 11.72 -16.10
N ASP A 98 -1.15 12.28 -16.11
CA ASP A 98 -1.01 13.69 -16.47
C ASP A 98 -1.40 13.84 -17.95
N PRO A 99 -2.33 14.74 -18.33
CA PRO A 99 -2.57 15.02 -19.73
C PRO A 99 -1.31 15.69 -20.28
N GLN A 100 -0.59 14.95 -21.14
CA GLN A 100 0.57 15.46 -21.87
C GLN A 100 0.27 16.74 -22.64
#